data_AF-A0A9P7Z1S9-F1
#
_entry.id   AF-A0A9P7Z1S9-F1
#
_cell.length_a   1.000
_cell.length_b   1.000
_cell.length_c   1.000
_cell.angle_alpha   90.00
_cell.angle_beta   90.00
_cell.angle_gamma   90.00
#
_symmetry.space_group_name_H-M   'P 1'
#
loop_
_entity.id
_entity.type
_entity.pdbx_description
1 polymer ?
#
loop_
_entity_poly.entity_id
_entity_poly.type
_entity_poly.pdbx_seq_one_letter_code
_entity_poly.pdbx_strand_id
1 'polypeptide(L)'
;VAHIRWKDQTFVLKMSTVFSGQEPKVQRLRERPKETSSKAKISRQVFGDAHEKQFYIPAIAEGYNYGMGAVDYFDHLTAQNAGLRHIERGGHQAIDHCLLRMALFNSYLLAISSDMPAPRSTSFRNQVDFREQVLGGLVTLRETHYRSKKR
;
A
#
# COMPACT_ATOMS: atom_id res chain seq x y z
N VAL A 1 12.96 -25.73 0.72
CA VAL A 1 12.30 -24.74 -0.17
C VAL A 1 11.48 -25.52 -1.19
N ALA A 2 10.19 -25.23 -1.30
CA ALA A 2 9.32 -25.83 -2.30
C ALA A 2 9.30 -24.99 -3.58
N HIS A 3 9.28 -25.65 -4.73
CA HIS A 3 9.14 -25.03 -6.04
C HIS A 3 7.77 -25.39 -6.62
N ILE A 4 6.96 -24.37 -6.84
CA ILE A 4 5.55 -24.52 -7.18
C ILE A 4 5.32 -23.89 -8.54
N ARG A 5 4.57 -24.60 -9.37
CA ARG A 5 4.22 -24.18 -10.72
C ARG A 5 2.72 -24.00 -10.79
N TRP A 6 2.28 -22.84 -11.28
CA TRP A 6 0.87 -22.55 -11.42
C TRP A 6 0.59 -21.91 -12.77
N LYS A 7 -0.40 -22.43 -13.48
CA LYS A 7 -0.91 -21.83 -14.71
C LYS A 7 -2.17 -21.03 -14.37
N ASP A 8 -2.07 -19.71 -14.50
CA ASP A 8 -3.19 -18.79 -14.50
C ASP A 8 -3.39 -18.25 -15.93
N GLN A 9 -3.51 -16.93 -16.13
CA GLN A 9 -3.35 -16.32 -17.47
C GLN A 9 -1.99 -16.67 -18.09
N THR A 10 -0.94 -16.63 -17.28
CA THR A 10 0.43 -16.98 -17.64
C THR A 10 0.93 -18.10 -16.74
N PHE A 11 2.03 -18.73 -17.16
CA PHE A 11 2.70 -19.70 -16.31
C PHE A 11 3.55 -18.96 -15.28
N VAL A 12 3.33 -19.25 -14.01
CA VAL A 12 3.99 -18.60 -12.88
C VAL A 12 4.77 -19.65 -12.08
N LEU A 13 6.03 -19.36 -11.84
CA LEU A 13 6.90 -20.13 -10.96
C LEU A 13 7.00 -19.41 -9.63
N LYS A 14 6.83 -20.14 -8.53
CA LYS A 14 6.92 -19.63 -7.17
C LYS A 14 7.87 -20.50 -6.36
N MET A 15 8.61 -19.85 -5.47
CA MET A 15 9.47 -20.52 -4.49
C MET A 15 9.01 -20.12 -3.09
N SER A 16 8.93 -21.07 -2.17
CA SER A 16 8.53 -20.78 -0.79
C SER A 16 9.22 -21.68 0.22
N THR A 17 9.48 -21.14 1.41
CA THR A 17 9.85 -21.90 2.60
C THR A 17 8.63 -22.19 3.50
N VAL A 18 7.52 -21.49 3.28
CA VAL A 18 6.30 -21.55 4.11
C VAL A 18 5.26 -22.47 3.48
N PHE A 19 5.09 -22.39 2.17
CA PHE A 19 4.12 -23.22 1.44
C PHE A 19 4.83 -24.42 0.79
N SER A 20 4.21 -25.60 0.94
CA SER A 20 4.61 -26.85 0.30
C SER A 20 4.07 -26.98 -1.13
N GLY A 21 2.99 -26.27 -1.46
CA GLY A 21 2.27 -26.38 -2.73
C GLY A 21 1.18 -27.45 -2.74
N GLN A 22 1.03 -28.20 -1.64
CA GLN A 22 -0.01 -29.22 -1.45
C GLN A 22 -1.16 -28.72 -0.58
N GLU A 23 -1.14 -27.45 -0.17
CA GLU A 23 -2.21 -26.86 0.62
C GLU A 23 -3.54 -26.88 -0.16
N PRO A 24 -4.68 -27.01 0.55
CA PRO A 24 -5.99 -26.88 -0.07
C PRO A 24 -6.10 -25.59 -0.88
N LYS A 25 -6.74 -25.68 -2.04
CA LYS A 25 -7.00 -24.50 -2.86
C LYS A 25 -8.00 -23.60 -2.14
N VAL A 26 -7.80 -22.30 -2.26
CA VAL A 26 -8.65 -21.26 -1.67
C VAL A 26 -9.60 -20.75 -2.73
N GLN A 27 -10.87 -20.61 -2.38
CA GLN A 27 -11.87 -20.03 -3.28
C GLN A 27 -11.80 -18.50 -3.25
N ARG A 28 -11.74 -17.88 -4.43
CA ARG A 28 -11.74 -16.43 -4.59
C ARG A 28 -12.64 -16.00 -5.73
N LEU A 29 -13.38 -14.92 -5.49
CA LEU A 29 -14.05 -14.16 -6.53
C LEU A 29 -12.99 -13.38 -7.29
N ARG A 30 -12.96 -13.55 -8.62
CA ARG A 30 -12.01 -12.83 -9.48
C ARG A 30 -12.76 -12.08 -10.55
N GLU A 31 -12.20 -10.95 -10.95
CA GLU A 31 -12.64 -10.19 -12.09
C GLU A 31 -12.12 -10.80 -13.40
N ARG A 32 -12.95 -10.71 -14.43
CA ARG A 32 -12.60 -11.09 -15.79
C ARG A 32 -11.50 -10.15 -16.29
N PRO A 33 -10.38 -10.68 -16.79
CA PRO A 33 -9.33 -9.85 -17.37
C PRO A 33 -9.88 -8.93 -18.47
N LYS A 34 -9.32 -7.71 -18.59
CA LYS A 34 -9.70 -6.75 -19.64
C LYS A 34 -9.42 -7.31 -21.03
N GLU A 35 -10.24 -6.93 -22.02
CA GLU A 35 -10.06 -7.36 -23.41
C GLU A 35 -8.71 -6.95 -24.00
N THR A 36 -8.18 -5.80 -23.57
CA THR A 36 -6.88 -5.27 -23.96
C THR A 36 -5.68 -6.08 -23.45
N SER A 37 -5.89 -7.02 -22.51
CA SER A 37 -4.82 -7.90 -22.04
C SER A 37 -4.56 -9.01 -23.07
N SER A 38 -3.50 -8.85 -23.86
CA SER A 38 -3.13 -9.76 -24.96
C SER A 38 -2.84 -11.19 -24.51
N LYS A 39 -2.37 -11.39 -23.26
CA LYS A 39 -2.02 -12.71 -22.70
C LYS A 39 -3.16 -13.41 -21.98
N ALA A 40 -4.31 -12.75 -21.81
CA ALA A 40 -5.41 -13.26 -21.00
C ALA A 40 -6.55 -13.90 -21.82
N LYS A 41 -6.38 -14.11 -23.13
CA LYS A 41 -7.46 -14.67 -23.99
C LYS A 41 -7.99 -16.01 -23.45
N ILE A 42 -7.08 -16.90 -23.03
CA ILE A 42 -7.44 -18.23 -22.50
C ILE A 42 -8.15 -18.10 -21.16
N SER A 43 -7.66 -17.26 -20.25
CA SER A 43 -8.30 -17.07 -18.95
C SER A 43 -9.69 -16.43 -19.10
N ARG A 44 -9.86 -15.46 -20.02
CA ARG A 44 -11.17 -14.82 -20.31
C ARG A 44 -12.23 -15.81 -20.78
N GLN A 45 -11.86 -16.80 -21.61
CA GLN A 45 -12.83 -17.81 -22.08
C GLN A 45 -13.51 -18.56 -20.93
N VAL A 46 -12.80 -18.80 -19.82
CA VAL A 46 -13.35 -19.50 -18.64
C VAL A 46 -14.41 -18.67 -17.93
N PHE A 47 -14.37 -17.34 -18.05
CA PHE A 47 -15.39 -16.45 -17.50
C PHE A 47 -16.68 -16.44 -18.33
N GLY A 48 -16.62 -16.77 -19.63
CA GLY A 48 -17.75 -16.56 -20.54
C GLY A 48 -18.12 -15.08 -20.54
N ASP A 49 -19.41 -14.76 -20.42
CA ASP A 49 -19.91 -13.37 -20.37
C ASP A 49 -19.91 -12.75 -18.97
N ALA A 50 -19.54 -13.52 -17.93
CA ALA A 50 -19.52 -13.01 -16.57
C ALA A 50 -18.39 -12.00 -16.35
N HIS A 51 -18.70 -10.89 -15.67
CA HIS A 51 -17.70 -9.92 -15.22
C HIS A 51 -16.82 -10.49 -14.11
N GLU A 52 -17.39 -11.32 -13.23
CA GLU A 52 -16.69 -11.95 -12.12
C GLU A 52 -17.08 -13.42 -11.99
N LYS A 53 -16.16 -14.22 -11.47
CA LYS A 53 -16.39 -15.65 -11.28
C LYS A 53 -15.56 -16.20 -10.11
N GLN A 54 -16.13 -17.16 -9.40
CA GLN A 54 -15.47 -17.87 -8.32
C GLN A 54 -14.46 -18.89 -8.87
N PHE A 55 -13.22 -18.85 -8.39
CA PHE A 55 -12.15 -19.77 -8.76
C PHE A 55 -11.41 -20.32 -7.56
N TYR A 56 -10.96 -21.56 -7.66
CA TYR A 56 -10.00 -22.13 -6.73
C TYR A 56 -8.58 -21.79 -7.15
N ILE A 57 -7.85 -21.06 -6.31
CA ILE A 57 -6.45 -20.72 -6.51
C ILE A 57 -5.55 -21.43 -5.48
N PRO A 58 -4.27 -21.68 -5.79
CA PRO A 58 -3.33 -22.22 -4.80
C PRO A 58 -3.20 -21.29 -3.59
N ALA A 59 -3.11 -21.83 -2.37
CA ALA A 59 -2.96 -21.03 -1.15
C ALA A 59 -1.73 -20.11 -1.17
N ILE A 60 -0.63 -20.56 -1.79
CA ILE A 60 0.55 -19.70 -2.02
C ILE A 60 0.22 -18.49 -2.91
N ALA A 61 -0.69 -18.62 -3.88
CA ALA A 61 -1.08 -17.51 -4.72
C ALA A 61 -1.94 -16.51 -3.98
N GLU A 62 -2.80 -17.00 -3.09
CA GLU A 62 -3.52 -16.17 -2.14
C GLU A 62 -2.57 -15.37 -1.25
N GLY A 63 -1.71 -16.06 -0.49
CA GLY A 63 -0.79 -15.41 0.46
C GLY A 63 0.17 -14.42 -0.20
N TYR A 64 0.60 -14.70 -1.44
CA TYR A 64 1.46 -13.79 -2.20
C TYR A 64 0.68 -12.60 -2.76
N ASN A 65 -0.34 -12.83 -3.60
CA ASN A 65 -0.99 -11.75 -4.35
C ASN A 65 -1.73 -10.77 -3.43
N TYR A 66 -2.36 -11.26 -2.36
CA TYR A 66 -3.11 -10.42 -1.43
C TYR A 66 -2.27 -9.90 -0.26
N GLY A 67 -1.04 -10.39 -0.09
CA GLY A 67 -0.08 -9.92 0.91
C GLY A 67 0.96 -8.94 0.39
N MET A 68 1.24 -8.91 -0.91
CA MET A 68 2.34 -8.13 -1.49
C MET A 68 2.10 -6.63 -1.68
N GLY A 69 0.85 -6.19 -1.68
CA GLY A 69 0.50 -4.81 -2.03
C GLY A 69 0.98 -3.75 -1.03
N ALA A 70 1.58 -4.12 0.10
CA ALA A 70 1.95 -3.18 1.16
C ALA A 70 2.97 -2.12 0.69
N VAL A 71 3.99 -2.53 -0.08
CA VAL A 71 5.01 -1.60 -0.60
C VAL A 71 4.41 -0.70 -1.68
N ASP A 72 3.65 -1.28 -2.61
CA ASP A 72 2.96 -0.51 -3.67
C ASP A 72 1.95 0.47 -3.08
N TYR A 73 1.26 0.10 -2.00
CA TYR A 73 0.35 0.97 -1.28
C TYR A 73 1.08 2.15 -0.62
N PHE A 74 2.23 1.88 0.00
CA PHE A 74 3.11 2.93 0.53
C PHE A 74 3.56 3.89 -0.59
N ASP A 75 4.02 3.35 -1.72
CA ASP A 75 4.49 4.15 -2.85
C ASP A 75 3.36 5.00 -3.45
N HIS A 76 2.17 4.42 -3.62
CA HIS A 76 1.00 5.13 -4.12
C HIS A 76 0.61 6.34 -3.26
N LEU A 77 0.54 6.15 -1.94
CA LEU A 77 0.22 7.23 -1.01
C LEU A 77 1.32 8.29 -0.91
N THR A 78 2.57 7.86 -1.06
CA THR A 78 3.73 8.73 -1.13
C THR A 78 3.70 9.58 -2.40
N ALA A 79 3.34 8.99 -3.54
CA ALA A 79 3.25 9.67 -4.83
C ALA A 79 2.11 10.69 -4.86
N GLN A 80 0.93 10.35 -4.32
CA GLN A 80 -0.20 11.28 -4.21
C GLN A 80 0.13 12.51 -3.35
N ASN A 81 1.06 12.36 -2.41
CA ASN A 81 1.45 13.42 -1.47
C ASN A 81 2.94 13.76 -1.58
N ALA A 82 3.47 13.77 -2.81
CA ALA A 82 4.88 13.97 -3.07
C ALA A 82 5.41 15.35 -2.63
N GLY A 83 4.52 16.34 -2.43
CA GLY A 83 4.90 17.72 -2.17
C GLY A 83 5.33 18.45 -3.44
N LEU A 84 5.46 19.77 -3.35
CA LEU A 84 5.66 20.66 -4.51
C LEU A 84 7.12 20.81 -4.97
N ARG A 85 8.09 20.20 -4.28
CA ARG A 85 9.51 20.39 -4.62
C ARG A 85 10.03 19.28 -5.52
N HIS A 86 10.40 19.66 -6.73
CA HIS A 86 11.38 18.91 -7.49
C HIS A 86 12.75 19.06 -6.80
N ILE A 87 13.32 17.96 -6.31
CA ILE A 87 14.62 17.96 -5.61
C ILE A 87 15.69 17.51 -6.61
N GLU A 88 16.37 18.47 -7.25
CA GLU A 88 17.51 18.20 -8.16
C GLU A 88 18.86 18.20 -7.43
N ARG A 89 18.85 18.23 -6.10
CA ARG A 89 20.01 18.62 -5.30
C ARG A 89 20.62 17.42 -4.55
N GLY A 90 21.12 16.45 -5.33
CA GLY A 90 22.02 15.39 -4.85
C GLY A 90 21.38 14.28 -4.00
N GLY A 91 22.05 13.13 -3.91
CA GLY A 91 21.50 11.90 -3.31
C GLY A 91 21.09 12.01 -1.84
N HIS A 92 21.78 12.83 -1.03
CA HIS A 92 21.44 12.99 0.39
C HIS A 92 20.07 13.64 0.61
N GLN A 93 19.71 14.66 -0.18
CA GLN A 93 18.40 15.33 -0.05
C GLN A 93 17.25 14.43 -0.48
N ALA A 94 17.48 13.55 -1.46
CA ALA A 94 16.51 12.54 -1.85
C ALA A 94 16.25 11.55 -0.69
N ILE A 95 17.29 11.15 0.04
CA ILE A 95 17.17 10.28 1.22
C ILE A 95 16.44 10.99 2.34
N ASP A 96 16.82 12.23 2.68
CA ASP A 96 16.17 13.01 3.74
C ASP A 96 14.66 13.17 3.47
N HIS A 97 14.31 13.45 2.22
CA HIS A 97 12.91 13.58 1.83
C HIS A 97 12.16 12.24 1.90
N CYS A 98 12.82 11.14 1.53
CA CYS A 98 12.27 9.80 1.67
C CYS A 98 12.00 9.46 3.15
N LEU A 99 12.95 9.73 4.03
CA LEU A 99 12.81 9.52 5.48
C LEU A 99 11.64 10.31 6.06
N LEU A 100 11.50 11.58 5.68
CA LEU A 100 10.38 12.41 6.13
C LEU A 100 9.02 11.85 5.67
N ARG A 101 8.92 11.40 4.41
CA ARG A 101 7.68 10.80 3.89
C ARG A 101 7.33 9.50 4.63
N MET A 102 8.31 8.64 4.91
CA MET A 102 8.11 7.44 5.72
C MET A 102 7.64 7.76 7.13
N ALA A 103 8.27 8.74 7.79
CA ALA A 103 7.89 9.15 9.14
C ALA A 103 6.43 9.64 9.18
N LEU A 104 6.04 10.54 8.27
CA LEU A 104 4.67 11.06 8.18
C LEU A 104 3.63 9.96 7.91
N PHE A 105 3.95 9.00 7.04
CA PHE A 105 3.05 7.89 6.75
C PHE A 105 2.91 6.95 7.95
N ASN A 106 4.02 6.57 8.58
CA ASN A 106 3.96 5.69 9.75
C ASN A 106 3.22 6.37 10.92
N SER A 107 3.41 7.67 11.13
CA SER A 107 2.63 8.44 12.11
C SER A 107 1.14 8.46 11.77
N TYR A 108 0.79 8.60 10.49
CA TYR A 108 -0.61 8.54 10.05
C TYR A 108 -1.23 7.16 10.32
N LEU A 109 -0.53 6.07 9.97
CA LEU A 109 -0.98 4.71 10.25
C LEU A 109 -1.20 4.48 11.75
N LEU A 110 -0.24 4.90 12.58
CA LEU A 110 -0.36 4.82 14.03
C LEU A 110 -1.54 5.63 14.57
N ALA A 111 -1.79 6.81 14.00
CA ALA A 111 -2.92 7.65 14.39
C ALA A 111 -4.27 7.03 14.00
N ILE A 112 -4.33 6.27 12.90
CA ILE A 112 -5.54 5.50 12.54
C ILE A 112 -5.69 4.29 13.44
N SER A 113 -4.62 3.51 13.62
CA SER A 113 -4.63 2.23 14.33
C SER A 113 -4.64 2.37 15.85
N SER A 114 -4.52 3.59 16.38
CA SER A 114 -4.51 3.80 17.83
C SER A 114 -5.93 3.74 18.39
N ASP A 115 -6.18 2.74 19.23
CA ASP A 115 -7.42 2.61 20.03
C ASP A 115 -7.44 3.63 21.18
N MET A 116 -7.35 4.91 20.86
CA MET A 116 -7.46 5.98 21.84
C MET A 116 -8.94 6.14 22.26
N PRO A 117 -9.25 6.12 23.57
CA PRO A 117 -10.62 6.33 24.04
C PRO A 117 -11.14 7.70 23.61
N ALA A 118 -12.38 7.73 23.15
CA ALA A 118 -13.04 8.96 22.73
C ALA A 118 -13.21 9.93 23.91
N PRO A 119 -13.19 11.26 23.66
CA PRO A 119 -13.01 11.93 22.37
C PRO A 119 -11.54 12.19 22.04
N ARG A 120 -11.13 11.88 20.80
CA ARG A 120 -9.85 12.39 20.28
C ARG A 120 -9.96 13.92 20.19
N SER A 121 -8.95 14.62 20.72
CA SER A 121 -8.85 16.09 20.60
C SER A 121 -8.76 16.54 19.13
N THR A 122 -8.27 15.67 18.26
CA THR A 122 -8.11 15.91 16.81
C THR A 122 -8.57 14.70 16.01
N SER A 123 -9.34 14.97 14.95
CA SER A 123 -9.77 13.99 13.95
C SER A 123 -9.30 14.47 12.57
N PHE A 124 -8.99 13.53 11.69
CA PHE A 124 -8.53 13.80 10.32
C PHE A 124 -9.25 12.86 9.35
N ARG A 125 -9.63 13.39 8.20
CA ARG A 125 -10.43 12.64 7.20
C ARG A 125 -9.57 11.73 6.32
N ASN A 126 -8.34 12.15 6.03
CA ASN A 126 -7.40 11.46 5.16
C ASN A 126 -5.96 11.86 5.54
N GLN A 127 -4.98 11.30 4.82
CA GLN A 127 -3.57 11.58 5.06
C GLN A 127 -3.19 13.05 4.82
N VAL A 128 -3.84 13.74 3.87
CA VAL A 128 -3.57 15.16 3.57
C VAL A 128 -3.94 16.01 4.78
N ASP A 129 -5.17 15.86 5.26
CA ASP A 129 -5.71 16.54 6.44
C ASP A 129 -4.83 16.28 7.67
N PHE A 130 -4.43 15.02 7.88
CA PHE A 130 -3.48 14.66 8.94
C PHE A 130 -2.16 15.44 8.85
N ARG A 131 -1.56 15.49 7.65
CA ARG A 131 -0.28 16.21 7.43
C ARG A 131 -0.44 17.71 7.63
N GLU A 132 -1.54 18.30 7.15
CA GLU A 132 -1.84 19.73 7.36
C GLU A 132 -1.95 20.07 8.84
N GLN A 133 -2.64 19.23 9.63
CA GLN A 133 -2.75 19.40 11.08
C GLN A 133 -1.39 19.30 11.78
N VAL A 134 -0.56 18.32 11.40
CA VAL A 134 0.81 18.17 11.94
C VAL A 134 1.66 19.40 11.61
N LEU A 135 1.64 19.85 10.36
CA LEU A 135 2.39 21.03 9.92
C LEU A 135 1.91 22.29 10.63
N GLY A 136 0.60 22.49 10.73
CA GLY A 136 0.00 23.60 11.47
C GLY A 136 0.44 23.62 12.93
N GLY A 137 0.37 22.47 13.61
CA GLY A 137 0.84 22.34 14.99
C GLY A 137 2.32 22.65 15.17
N LEU A 138 3.18 22.20 14.24
CA LEU A 138 4.62 22.50 14.26
C LEU A 138 4.92 23.99 14.05
N VAL A 139 4.19 24.65 13.16
CA VAL A 139 4.32 26.10 12.93
C VAL A 139 3.89 26.88 14.18
N THR A 140 2.73 26.55 14.77
CA THR A 140 2.27 27.18 16.00
C THR A 140 3.25 26.99 17.15
N LEU A 141 3.78 25.77 17.32
CA LEU A 141 4.78 25.47 18.37
C LEU A 141 6.07 26.30 18.18
N ARG A 142 6.52 26.46 16.94
CA ARG A 142 7.66 27.31 16.61
C ARG A 142 7.37 28.75 17.03
N GLU A 143 6.22 29.31 16.64
CA GLU A 143 5.85 30.68 16.94
C GLU A 143 5.75 30.96 18.44
N THR A 144 5.17 30.05 19.22
CA THR A 144 5.08 30.18 20.68
C THR A 144 6.45 30.12 21.34
N HIS A 145 7.33 29.22 20.89
CA HIS A 145 8.70 29.11 21.39
C HIS A 145 9.54 30.36 21.10
N TYR A 146 9.42 30.97 19.91
CA TYR A 146 10.12 32.22 19.60
C TYR A 146 9.58 33.42 20.40
N ARG A 147 8.28 33.44 20.72
CA ARG A 147 7.68 34.49 21.57
C ARG A 147 8.12 34.38 23.02
N SER A 148 8.35 33.17 23.56
CA SER A 148 8.81 33.01 24.94
C SER A 148 10.27 33.40 25.14
N LYS A 149 11.15 33.16 24.14
CA LYS A 149 12.57 33.59 24.19
C LYS A 149 12.80 35.10 24.07
N LYS A 150 11.81 35.87 23.65
CA LYS A 150 11.89 37.35 23.53
C LYS A 150 11.43 38.09 24.80
N ARG A 151 10.97 37.38 25.83
CA ARG A 151 10.59 37.96 27.13
C ARG A 151 11.66 37.67 28.17
#